data_AF-A0A2V2UV88-F1
#
_entry.id   AF-A0A2V2UV88-F1
#
_cell.length_a   1.000
_cell.length_b   1.000
_cell.length_c   1.000
_cell.angle_alpha   90.00
_cell.angle_beta   90.00
_cell.angle_gamma   90.00
#
_symmetry.space_group_name_H-M   'P 1'
#
loop_
_entity.id
_entity.type
_entity.pdbx_description
1 polymer ?
#
loop_
_entity_poly.entity_id
_entity_poly.type
_entity_poly.pdbx_seq_one_letter_code
_entity_poly.pdbx_strand_id
1 'polypeptide(L)'
;MKEMNHSSTTLEGTSLNEPPTKVARKENGIKMRDEHFNENSNRVTLFIRCAQIHGRGELMNGFLVEHREALGIQPWYIARDNGSETESAMVLCPDAPVECVFVKTSRKPYFLLECTESEETAKTFVEKLIDLNNTTYKDNPVIVEVAKEGLTVSGERKKLELRDAVKRKSSASGKTHATTFTSRPPTASSFIPRVLRPK
;
A
#
# COMPACT_ATOMS: atom_id res chain seq x y z
N MET A 1 -50.92 30.14 59.10
CA MET A 1 -50.14 28.96 58.70
C MET A 1 -48.67 29.41 58.77
N LYS A 2 -47.85 29.33 59.84
CA LYS A 2 -47.56 28.26 60.85
C LYS A 2 -47.44 26.92 60.13
N GLU A 3 -46.28 26.28 60.01
CA GLU A 3 -45.44 25.65 61.06
C GLU A 3 -43.99 25.46 60.52
N MET A 4 -42.93 25.84 61.24
CA MET A 4 -42.20 25.22 62.37
C MET A 4 -40.91 24.50 61.95
N ASN A 5 -39.83 24.94 62.60
CA ASN A 5 -38.50 24.38 62.62
C ASN A 5 -38.42 23.09 63.47
N HIS A 6 -37.31 22.37 63.27
CA HIS A 6 -36.41 21.77 64.28
C HIS A 6 -36.19 20.25 64.20
N SER A 7 -34.91 19.93 64.42
CA SER A 7 -34.30 18.70 64.98
C SER A 7 -33.67 17.75 63.94
N SER A 8 -32.34 17.80 63.79
CA SER A 8 -31.32 16.95 64.48
C SER A 8 -31.19 15.60 63.75
N THR A 9 -30.03 15.02 63.45
CA THR A 9 -28.89 14.75 64.35
C THR A 9 -27.71 14.20 63.53
N THR A 10 -26.52 14.61 63.96
CA THR A 10 -25.15 14.08 63.84
C THR A 10 -24.99 12.56 63.66
N LEU A 11 -24.03 12.10 62.82
CA LEU A 11 -22.77 11.42 63.23
C LEU A 11 -22.03 10.74 62.05
N GLU A 12 -20.76 11.14 61.93
CA GLU A 12 -19.52 10.38 61.64
C GLU A 12 -19.45 9.27 60.60
N GLY A 13 -18.40 9.33 59.78
CA GLY A 13 -17.97 8.24 58.92
C GLY A 13 -16.82 8.64 58.00
N THR A 14 -15.65 8.80 58.59
CA THR A 14 -14.31 8.81 57.96
C THR A 14 -14.20 7.94 56.71
N SER A 15 -13.67 8.46 55.61
CA SER A 15 -12.46 7.90 54.99
C SER A 15 -12.02 8.73 53.77
N LEU A 16 -10.80 9.24 53.85
CA LEU A 16 -10.02 9.77 52.74
C LEU A 16 -9.74 8.65 51.73
N ASN A 17 -10.26 8.77 50.51
CA ASN A 17 -9.57 8.36 49.28
C ASN A 17 -10.40 8.79 48.07
N GLU A 18 -10.16 10.01 47.59
CA GLU A 18 -10.59 10.42 46.25
C GLU A 18 -9.44 10.07 45.28
N PRO A 19 -9.55 9.01 44.45
CA PRO A 19 -8.66 8.84 43.31
C PRO A 19 -9.06 9.84 42.22
N PRO A 20 -8.11 10.50 41.55
CA PRO A 20 -8.44 11.50 40.54
C PRO A 20 -9.27 10.84 39.44
N THR A 21 -10.40 11.48 39.14
CA THR A 21 -11.31 11.17 38.04
C THR A 21 -10.50 10.78 36.81
N LYS A 22 -10.43 9.47 36.53
CA LYS A 22 -9.96 8.96 35.24
C LYS A 22 -10.88 9.57 34.20
N VAL A 23 -10.39 10.61 33.53
CA VAL A 23 -10.97 11.11 32.29
C VAL A 23 -11.04 9.89 31.39
N ALA A 24 -12.24 9.36 31.21
CA ALA A 24 -12.50 8.31 30.24
C ALA A 24 -12.03 8.89 28.91
N ARG A 25 -10.87 8.40 28.45
CA ARG A 25 -10.39 8.63 27.11
C ARG A 25 -11.50 8.11 26.22
N LYS A 26 -12.30 9.03 25.67
CA LYS A 26 -13.20 8.73 24.56
C LYS A 26 -12.32 8.07 23.53
N GLU A 27 -12.45 6.76 23.44
CA GLU A 27 -12.07 6.03 22.26
C GLU A 27 -12.99 6.59 21.19
N ASN A 28 -12.52 7.65 20.52
CA ASN A 28 -12.97 7.97 19.20
C ASN A 28 -12.54 6.76 18.37
N GLY A 29 -13.35 5.71 18.43
CA GLY A 29 -13.37 4.66 17.45
C GLY A 29 -13.53 5.40 16.15
N ILE A 30 -12.41 5.52 15.43
CA ILE A 30 -12.40 5.91 14.03
C ILE A 30 -13.15 4.75 13.37
N LYS A 31 -14.48 4.84 13.39
CA LYS A 31 -15.34 4.16 12.43
C LYS A 31 -14.87 4.74 11.11
N MET A 32 -13.89 4.06 10.51
CA MET A 32 -13.57 4.22 9.10
C MET A 32 -14.89 3.90 8.42
N ARG A 33 -15.59 4.98 8.11
CA ARG A 33 -16.85 5.00 7.41
C ARG A 33 -16.54 4.26 6.12
N ASP A 34 -17.16 3.09 5.96
CA ASP A 34 -17.21 2.35 4.71
C ASP A 34 -17.96 3.23 3.70
N GLU A 35 -17.25 4.25 3.20
CA GLU A 35 -17.70 5.08 2.09
C GLU A 35 -17.64 4.18 0.86
N HIS A 36 -18.79 3.54 0.59
CA HIS A 36 -19.29 3.15 -0.72
C HIS A 36 -18.27 3.31 -1.87
N PHE A 37 -17.38 2.33 -2.03
CA PHE A 37 -16.61 2.17 -3.28
C PHE A 37 -17.50 1.44 -4.29
N ASN A 38 -18.59 2.09 -4.70
CA ASN A 38 -19.53 1.53 -5.69
C ASN A 38 -19.42 2.23 -7.04
N GLU A 39 -18.21 2.62 -7.45
CA GLU A 39 -18.01 3.23 -8.76
C GLU A 39 -17.58 2.23 -9.84
N ASN A 40 -17.25 0.98 -9.48
CA ASN A 40 -16.79 -0.06 -10.42
C ASN A 40 -17.31 -1.47 -10.07
N SER A 41 -18.56 -1.62 -9.63
CA SER A 41 -19.11 -2.93 -9.20
C SER A 41 -19.14 -4.02 -10.27
N ASN A 42 -18.82 -3.69 -11.52
CA ASN A 42 -18.73 -4.67 -12.62
C ASN A 42 -17.28 -5.00 -13.04
N ARG A 43 -16.26 -4.42 -12.41
CA ARG A 43 -14.86 -4.72 -12.76
C ARG A 43 -14.36 -5.90 -11.96
N VAL A 44 -13.88 -6.92 -12.67
CA VAL A 44 -13.23 -8.07 -12.05
C VAL A 44 -11.78 -7.70 -11.76
N THR A 45 -11.39 -7.83 -10.49
CA THR A 45 -9.99 -7.68 -10.08
C THR A 45 -9.33 -9.05 -10.08
N LEU A 46 -8.20 -9.16 -10.76
CA LEU A 46 -7.37 -10.35 -10.78
C LEU A 46 -6.19 -10.19 -9.86
N PHE A 47 -5.88 -11.30 -9.22
CA PHE A 47 -4.79 -11.48 -8.31
C PHE A 47 -3.70 -12.30 -9.02
N ILE A 48 -2.50 -11.72 -9.17
CA ILE A 48 -1.39 -12.36 -9.89
C ILE A 48 -0.15 -12.47 -8.98
N ARG A 49 0.48 -13.64 -8.94
CA ARG A 49 1.74 -13.89 -8.22
C ARG A 49 2.72 -14.64 -9.11
N CYS A 50 3.97 -14.22 -9.11
CA CYS A 50 5.09 -14.99 -9.64
C CYS A 50 6.35 -14.65 -8.85
N ALA A 51 7.20 -15.65 -8.59
CA ALA A 51 8.44 -15.46 -7.83
C ALA A 51 9.47 -14.60 -8.58
N GLN A 52 9.44 -14.59 -9.91
CA GLN A 52 10.40 -13.89 -10.77
C GLN A 52 9.90 -12.54 -11.30
N ILE A 53 8.66 -12.15 -10.96
CA ILE A 53 8.09 -10.86 -11.36
C ILE A 53 8.12 -9.93 -10.15
N HIS A 54 9.02 -8.95 -10.20
CA HIS A 54 9.30 -8.04 -9.09
C HIS A 54 8.77 -6.62 -9.31
N GLY A 55 8.25 -6.33 -10.51
CA GLY A 55 7.71 -5.01 -10.83
C GLY A 55 6.64 -5.03 -11.90
N ARG A 56 5.88 -3.93 -11.97
CA ARG A 56 4.80 -3.74 -12.96
C ARG A 56 5.30 -3.89 -14.39
N GLY A 57 6.49 -3.36 -14.69
CA GLY A 57 7.07 -3.44 -16.04
C GLY A 57 7.33 -4.87 -16.49
N GLU A 58 7.81 -5.74 -15.60
CA GLU A 58 8.05 -7.15 -15.93
C GLU A 58 6.75 -7.94 -16.14
N LEU A 59 5.70 -7.60 -15.39
CA LEU A 59 4.39 -8.20 -15.60
C LEU A 59 3.78 -7.73 -16.93
N MET A 60 3.70 -6.42 -17.14
CA MET A 60 3.00 -5.82 -18.28
C MET A 60 3.78 -5.95 -19.59
N ASN A 61 5.09 -5.71 -19.58
CA ASN A 61 5.93 -5.70 -20.78
C ASN A 61 6.75 -6.99 -20.95
N GLY A 62 6.69 -7.92 -19.99
CA GLY A 62 7.31 -9.24 -20.09
C GLY A 62 6.24 -10.31 -20.26
N PHE A 63 5.67 -10.78 -19.15
CA PHE A 63 4.72 -11.89 -19.15
C PHE A 63 3.48 -11.65 -20.02
N LEU A 64 2.80 -10.50 -19.87
CA LEU A 64 1.61 -10.22 -20.68
C LEU A 64 1.94 -9.97 -22.16
N VAL A 65 3.12 -9.42 -22.47
CA VAL A 65 3.58 -9.26 -23.86
C VAL A 65 3.79 -10.60 -24.53
N GLU A 66 4.38 -11.57 -23.82
CA GLU A 66 4.63 -12.92 -24.32
C GLU A 66 3.31 -13.62 -24.70
N HIS A 67 2.27 -13.42 -23.89
CA HIS A 67 0.94 -13.99 -24.12
C HIS A 67 -0.06 -13.05 -24.80
N ARG A 68 0.40 -11.94 -25.40
CA ARG A 68 -0.48 -10.89 -25.93
C ARG A 68 -1.46 -11.39 -27.00
N GLU A 69 -1.04 -12.36 -27.80
CA GLU A 69 -1.85 -12.95 -28.88
C GLU A 69 -2.94 -13.85 -28.30
N ALA A 70 -2.58 -14.73 -27.36
CA ALA A 70 -3.53 -15.60 -26.67
C ALA A 70 -4.59 -14.78 -25.91
N LEU A 71 -4.15 -13.72 -25.23
CA LEU A 71 -5.00 -12.80 -24.48
C LEU A 71 -5.82 -11.87 -25.39
N GLY A 72 -5.45 -11.71 -26.66
CA GLY A 72 -6.11 -10.79 -27.59
C GLY A 72 -5.81 -9.31 -27.32
N ILE A 73 -4.72 -9.02 -26.61
CA ILE A 73 -4.33 -7.70 -26.14
C ILE A 73 -3.21 -7.07 -26.98
N GLN A 74 -2.88 -7.69 -28.11
CA GLN A 74 -1.89 -7.18 -29.05
C GLN A 74 -2.09 -5.69 -29.43
N PRO A 75 -3.32 -5.18 -29.62
CA PRO A 75 -3.54 -3.75 -29.90
C PRO A 75 -3.11 -2.80 -28.79
N TRP A 76 -2.95 -3.31 -27.55
CA TRP A 76 -2.52 -2.50 -26.41
C TRP A 76 -1.01 -2.25 -26.39
N TYR A 77 -0.26 -2.83 -27.31
CA TYR A 77 1.19 -2.72 -27.36
C TYR A 77 1.66 -2.05 -28.64
N ILE A 78 2.67 -1.19 -28.49
CA ILE A 78 3.38 -0.58 -29.61
C ILE A 78 4.82 -1.05 -29.62
N ALA A 79 5.35 -1.28 -30.82
CA ALA A 79 6.76 -1.50 -31.02
C ALA A 79 7.51 -0.19 -30.72
N ARG A 80 8.33 -0.20 -29.68
CA ARG A 80 9.27 0.89 -29.43
C ARG A 80 10.58 0.55 -30.11
N ASP A 81 11.02 1.46 -30.96
CA ASP A 81 12.31 1.36 -31.59
C ASP A 81 13.40 1.60 -30.54
N ASN A 82 14.15 0.56 -30.21
CA ASN A 82 15.19 0.62 -29.18
C ASN A 82 16.57 0.94 -29.76
N GLY A 83 16.66 1.31 -31.05
CA GLY A 83 17.93 1.59 -31.73
C GLY A 83 18.84 0.35 -31.85
N SER A 84 18.30 -0.84 -31.57
CA SER A 84 18.96 -2.13 -31.76
C SER A 84 18.29 -2.84 -32.93
N GLU A 85 19.08 -3.21 -33.93
CA GLU A 85 18.61 -3.75 -35.22
C GLU A 85 17.90 -5.11 -35.13
N THR A 86 17.85 -5.74 -33.95
CA THR A 86 17.46 -7.15 -33.86
C THR A 86 16.06 -7.38 -33.29
N GLU A 87 15.57 -6.59 -32.34
CA GLU A 87 14.20 -6.76 -31.79
C GLU A 87 13.61 -5.44 -31.28
N SER A 88 12.47 -5.01 -31.85
CA SER A 88 11.70 -3.90 -31.30
C SER A 88 11.01 -4.36 -30.01
N ALA A 89 11.31 -3.71 -28.88
CA ALA A 89 10.65 -4.03 -27.63
C ALA A 89 9.19 -3.56 -27.67
N MET A 90 8.26 -4.46 -27.42
CA MET A 90 6.84 -4.12 -27.27
C MET A 90 6.62 -3.44 -25.92
N VAL A 91 5.96 -2.29 -25.94
CA VAL A 91 5.64 -1.51 -24.74
C VAL A 91 4.16 -1.25 -24.68
N LEU A 92 3.56 -1.45 -23.50
CA LEU A 92 2.15 -1.16 -23.27
C LEU A 92 1.88 0.33 -23.53
N CYS A 93 0.83 0.62 -24.31
CA CYS A 93 0.42 1.98 -24.61
C CYS A 93 -0.05 2.70 -23.33
N PRO A 94 0.19 4.02 -23.19
CA PRO A 94 -0.25 4.78 -22.02
C PRO A 94 -1.78 4.82 -21.82
N ASP A 95 -2.53 4.63 -22.91
CA ASP A 95 -3.99 4.60 -23.00
C ASP A 95 -4.57 3.19 -22.95
N ALA A 96 -3.73 2.16 -22.78
CA ALA A 96 -4.20 0.78 -22.66
C ALA A 96 -5.22 0.64 -21.51
N PRO A 97 -6.32 -0.10 -21.71
CA PRO A 97 -7.43 -0.18 -20.76
C PRO A 97 -7.12 -1.18 -19.62
N VAL A 98 -5.97 -1.02 -18.98
CA VAL A 98 -5.48 -1.92 -17.93
C VAL A 98 -4.89 -1.10 -16.80
N GLU A 99 -5.35 -1.38 -15.59
CA GLU A 99 -4.73 -0.88 -14.37
C GLU A 99 -4.05 -2.00 -13.60
N CYS A 100 -2.82 -1.74 -13.15
CA CYS A 100 -2.05 -2.70 -12.37
C CYS A 100 -1.41 -2.03 -11.14
N VAL A 101 -1.55 -2.67 -9.98
CA VAL A 101 -0.92 -2.26 -8.72
C VAL A 101 -0.08 -3.40 -8.16
N PHE A 102 1.16 -3.09 -7.78
CA PHE A 102 2.06 -4.03 -7.11
C PHE A 102 2.03 -3.82 -5.60
N VAL A 103 1.59 -4.83 -4.85
CA VAL A 103 1.47 -4.79 -3.40
C VAL A 103 2.69 -5.46 -2.76
N LYS A 104 3.76 -4.68 -2.58
CA LYS A 104 5.03 -5.16 -2.00
C LYS A 104 4.95 -5.43 -0.49
N THR A 105 4.01 -4.82 0.24
CA THR A 105 3.95 -4.89 1.71
C THR A 105 3.36 -6.19 2.26
N SER A 106 2.87 -7.08 1.40
CA SER A 106 2.44 -8.41 1.79
C SER A 106 3.64 -9.32 2.06
N ARG A 107 3.46 -10.33 2.93
CA ARG A 107 4.45 -11.40 3.14
C ARG A 107 4.78 -12.13 1.82
N LYS A 108 3.80 -12.22 0.93
CA LYS A 108 3.94 -12.71 -0.44
C LYS A 108 3.51 -11.57 -1.37
N PRO A 109 4.45 -10.82 -1.97
CA PRO A 109 4.12 -9.76 -2.91
C PRO A 109 3.24 -10.27 -4.03
N TYR A 110 2.31 -9.43 -4.48
CA TYR A 110 1.37 -9.77 -5.54
C TYR A 110 0.98 -8.55 -6.34
N PHE A 111 0.39 -8.81 -7.49
CA PHE A 111 -0.17 -7.81 -8.38
C PHE A 111 -1.69 -7.90 -8.33
N LEU A 112 -2.32 -6.73 -8.34
CA LEU A 112 -3.73 -6.59 -8.69
C LEU A 112 -3.81 -6.06 -10.10
N LEU A 113 -4.70 -6.64 -10.90
CA LEU A 113 -4.92 -6.28 -12.30
C LEU A 113 -6.41 -6.09 -12.53
N GLU A 114 -6.79 -4.97 -13.15
CA GLU A 114 -8.15 -4.68 -13.58
C GLU A 114 -8.14 -4.27 -15.04
N CYS A 115 -9.10 -4.77 -15.82
CA CYS A 115 -9.37 -4.27 -17.17
C CYS A 115 -10.47 -3.20 -17.12
N THR A 116 -10.24 -2.07 -17.78
CA THR A 116 -11.16 -0.92 -17.82
C THR A 116 -11.88 -0.79 -19.16
N GLU A 117 -11.76 -1.79 -20.03
CA GLU A 117 -12.42 -1.82 -21.34
C GLU A 117 -13.92 -2.16 -21.20
N SER A 118 -14.60 -2.34 -22.34
CA SER A 118 -15.97 -2.86 -22.38
C SER A 118 -16.10 -4.17 -21.59
N GLU A 119 -17.28 -4.38 -21.01
CA GLU A 119 -17.56 -5.53 -20.14
C GLU A 119 -17.32 -6.88 -20.82
N GLU A 120 -17.61 -6.99 -22.12
CA GLU A 120 -17.42 -8.23 -22.90
C GLU A 120 -15.93 -8.54 -23.12
N THR A 121 -15.14 -7.54 -23.52
CA THR A 121 -13.69 -7.71 -23.71
C THR A 121 -13.00 -7.97 -22.38
N ALA A 122 -13.42 -7.28 -21.31
CA ALA A 122 -12.90 -7.49 -19.97
C ALA A 122 -13.18 -8.91 -19.46
N LYS A 123 -14.39 -9.45 -19.67
CA LYS A 123 -14.74 -10.85 -19.31
C LYS A 123 -13.88 -11.85 -20.09
N THR A 124 -13.78 -11.67 -21.41
CA THR A 124 -12.97 -12.54 -22.27
C THR A 124 -11.48 -12.50 -21.87
N PHE A 125 -10.97 -11.30 -21.56
CA PHE A 125 -9.61 -11.11 -21.08
C PHE A 125 -9.38 -11.81 -19.74
N VAL A 126 -10.32 -11.70 -18.80
CA VAL A 126 -10.27 -12.35 -17.49
C VAL A 126 -10.25 -13.87 -17.62
N GLU A 127 -11.14 -14.44 -18.43
CA GLU A 127 -11.21 -15.89 -18.68
C GLU A 127 -9.88 -16.39 -19.26
N LYS A 128 -9.39 -15.76 -20.32
CA LYS A 128 -8.11 -16.12 -20.95
C LYS A 128 -6.92 -15.96 -20.01
N LEU A 129 -6.93 -14.96 -19.11
CA LEU A 129 -5.83 -14.79 -18.16
C LEU A 129 -5.87 -15.84 -17.05
N ILE A 130 -7.05 -16.26 -16.61
CA ILE A 130 -7.22 -17.38 -15.67
C ILE A 130 -6.77 -18.70 -16.32
N ASP A 131 -6.99 -18.88 -17.63
CA ASP A 131 -6.50 -20.06 -18.36
C ASP A 131 -4.96 -20.13 -18.39
N LEU A 132 -4.27 -18.98 -18.27
CA LEU A 132 -2.81 -18.92 -18.10
C LEU A 132 -2.36 -19.21 -16.66
N ASN A 133 -3.24 -19.57 -15.74
CA ASN A 133 -2.85 -19.97 -14.40
C ASN A 133 -1.92 -21.20 -14.46
N ASN A 134 -0.85 -21.16 -13.67
CA ASN A 134 0.22 -22.16 -13.63
C ASN A 134 1.09 -22.23 -14.91
N THR A 135 1.00 -21.23 -15.80
CA THR A 135 2.00 -21.07 -16.88
C THR A 135 3.36 -20.68 -16.31
N THR A 136 4.43 -21.14 -16.94
CA THR A 136 5.79 -20.86 -16.49
C THR A 136 6.32 -19.57 -17.10
N TYR A 137 6.75 -18.64 -16.25
CA TYR A 137 7.52 -17.47 -16.64
C TYR A 137 8.90 -17.54 -15.98
N LYS A 138 9.97 -17.60 -16.79
CA LYS A 138 11.36 -17.81 -16.32
C LYS A 138 11.46 -19.00 -15.36
N ASP A 139 10.97 -20.16 -15.79
CA ASP A 139 10.94 -21.43 -15.03
C ASP A 139 10.13 -21.39 -13.72
N ASN A 140 9.32 -20.35 -13.49
CA ASN A 140 8.51 -20.21 -12.28
C ASN A 140 7.02 -20.10 -12.63
N PRO A 141 6.14 -20.81 -11.90
CA PRO A 141 4.71 -20.77 -12.19
C PRO A 141 4.11 -19.41 -11.84
N VAL A 142 3.29 -18.89 -12.74
CA VAL A 142 2.46 -17.70 -12.54
C VAL A 142 1.10 -18.15 -12.01
N ILE A 143 0.75 -17.66 -10.83
CA ILE A 143 -0.55 -17.91 -10.21
C ILE A 143 -1.47 -16.76 -10.57
N VAL A 144 -2.62 -17.07 -11.18
CA VAL A 144 -3.68 -16.12 -11.53
C VAL A 144 -4.97 -16.58 -10.88
N GLU A 145 -5.57 -15.72 -10.06
CA GLU A 145 -6.79 -16.00 -9.30
C GLU A 145 -7.73 -14.77 -9.37
N VAL A 146 -9.04 -14.98 -9.23
CA VAL A 146 -9.95 -13.86 -9.02
C VAL A 146 -9.78 -13.35 -7.60
N ALA A 147 -9.59 -12.03 -7.44
CA ALA A 147 -9.45 -11.43 -6.13
C ALA A 147 -10.76 -11.50 -5.34
N LYS A 148 -10.65 -11.48 -4.01
CA LYS A 148 -11.83 -11.44 -3.14
C LYS A 148 -12.59 -10.14 -3.34
N GLU A 149 -13.91 -10.22 -3.19
CA GLU A 149 -14.81 -9.07 -3.28
C GLU A 149 -14.35 -7.94 -2.32
N GLY A 150 -14.30 -6.71 -2.82
CA GLY A 150 -13.79 -5.53 -2.10
C GLY A 150 -12.29 -5.27 -2.24
N LEU A 151 -11.52 -6.14 -2.89
CA LEU A 151 -10.14 -5.83 -3.31
C LEU A 151 -10.17 -5.28 -4.73
N THR A 152 -9.93 -3.97 -4.86
CA THR A 152 -9.82 -3.28 -6.16
C THR A 152 -8.47 -2.59 -6.31
N VAL A 153 -8.03 -2.45 -7.56
CA VAL A 153 -6.82 -1.72 -7.95
C VAL A 153 -6.92 -0.25 -7.53
N SER A 154 -8.06 0.40 -7.78
CA SER A 154 -8.31 1.78 -7.38
C SER A 154 -8.29 1.97 -5.86
N GLY A 155 -8.91 1.04 -5.12
CA GLY A 155 -8.94 1.04 -3.66
C GLY A 155 -7.54 0.88 -3.05
N GLU A 156 -6.74 -0.07 -3.54
CA GLU A 156 -5.36 -0.24 -3.07
C GLU A 156 -4.44 0.92 -3.48
N ARG A 157 -4.62 1.49 -4.68
CA ARG A 157 -3.86 2.67 -5.12
C ARG A 157 -4.06 3.85 -4.17
N LYS A 158 -5.31 4.14 -3.80
CA LYS A 158 -5.65 5.22 -2.85
C LYS A 158 -5.05 4.97 -1.47
N LYS A 159 -5.07 3.71 -0.99
CA LYS A 159 -4.43 3.34 0.29
C LYS A 159 -2.91 3.54 0.26
N LEU A 160 -2.27 3.14 -0.83
CA LEU A 160 -0.83 3.33 -1.03
C LEU A 160 -0.49 4.83 -1.10
N GLU A 161 -1.27 5.61 -1.85
CA GLU A 161 -1.07 7.05 -1.96
C GLU A 161 -1.21 7.78 -0.61
N LEU A 162 -2.24 7.47 0.18
CA LEU A 162 -2.40 8.02 1.52
C LEU A 162 -1.20 7.70 2.42
N ARG A 163 -0.70 6.46 2.36
CA ARG A 163 0.49 6.03 3.11
C ARG A 163 1.73 6.82 2.70
N ASP A 164 1.93 7.00 1.40
CA ASP A 164 3.10 7.71 0.87
C ASP A 164 3.00 9.23 1.11
N ALA A 165 1.79 9.80 1.11
CA ALA A 165 1.55 11.19 1.51
C ALA A 165 1.85 11.42 3.00
N VAL A 166 1.46 10.49 3.88
CA VAL A 166 1.79 10.53 5.32
C VAL A 166 3.30 10.43 5.52
N LYS A 167 3.98 9.51 4.82
CA LYS A 167 5.44 9.41 4.85
C LYS A 167 6.11 10.70 4.39
N ARG A 168 5.69 11.27 3.25
CA ARG A 168 6.21 12.55 2.75
C ARG A 168 6.01 13.68 3.77
N LYS A 169 4.82 13.81 4.36
CA LYS A 169 4.54 14.81 5.40
C LYS A 169 5.40 14.61 6.65
N SER A 170 5.60 13.38 7.12
CA SER A 170 6.48 13.08 8.26
C SER A 170 7.95 13.35 7.97
N SER A 171 8.43 13.08 6.75
CA SER A 171 9.80 13.40 6.32
C SER A 171 10.03 14.91 6.12
N ALA A 172 9.01 15.67 5.75
CA ALA A 172 9.06 17.12 5.62
C ALA A 172 9.02 17.81 7.00
N SER A 173 8.28 17.27 7.96
CA SER A 173 8.26 17.75 9.36
C SER A 173 9.52 17.38 10.15
N GLY A 174 10.36 16.47 9.65
CA GLY A 174 11.64 16.09 10.26
C GLY A 174 12.84 16.94 9.82
N LYS A 175 12.66 17.94 8.95
CA LYS A 175 13.70 18.90 8.56
C LYS A 175 13.49 20.26 9.22
N THR A 176 13.67 20.33 10.53
CA THR A 176 14.18 21.56 11.13
C THR A 176 15.71 21.53 10.99
N HIS A 177 16.21 22.28 10.02
CA HIS A 177 17.60 22.72 10.01
C HIS A 177 17.84 23.51 11.30
N ALA A 178 18.46 22.88 12.30
CA ALA A 178 19.10 23.60 13.38
C ALA A 178 20.50 24.04 12.90
N THR A 179 20.54 25.09 12.10
CA THR A 179 21.74 25.93 11.98
C THR A 179 21.78 26.86 13.17
N THR A 180 22.31 26.37 14.28
CA THR A 180 22.90 27.20 15.33
C THR A 180 24.38 26.85 15.39
N PHE A 181 25.18 27.60 14.62
CA PHE A 181 26.61 27.70 14.83
C PHE A 181 26.83 28.30 16.23
N THR A 182 27.08 27.44 17.22
CA THR A 182 27.87 27.83 18.39
C THR A 182 29.22 27.16 18.23
N SER A 183 30.25 27.99 18.10
CA SER A 183 31.63 27.60 17.88
C SER A 183 32.18 26.86 19.09
N ARG A 184 32.16 25.52 19.04
CA ARG A 184 32.96 24.68 19.92
C ARG A 184 34.12 24.10 19.10
N PRO A 185 35.39 24.25 19.54
CA PRO A 185 36.52 23.78 18.75
C PRO A 185 36.47 22.24 18.63
N PRO A 186 36.87 21.68 17.48
CA PRO A 186 36.85 20.25 17.27
C PRO A 186 37.92 19.61 18.14
N THR A 187 37.51 18.81 19.12
CA THR A 187 38.42 17.93 19.85
C THR A 187 38.84 16.83 18.88
N ALA A 188 40.10 16.81 18.48
CA ALA A 188 40.66 15.76 17.64
C ALA A 188 40.54 14.41 18.37
N SER A 189 39.55 13.61 17.98
CA SER A 189 39.42 12.23 18.44
C SER A 189 40.42 11.39 17.66
N SER A 190 41.60 11.15 18.24
CA SER A 190 42.54 10.18 17.69
C SER A 190 42.04 8.77 17.99
N PHE A 191 41.63 8.07 16.93
CA PHE A 191 41.31 6.66 17.00
C PHE A 191 42.63 5.88 17.17
N ILE A 192 42.91 5.40 18.38
CA ILE A 192 44.05 4.50 18.64
C ILE A 192 43.54 3.05 18.50
N PRO A 193 43.96 2.31 17.45
CA PRO A 193 43.62 0.90 17.30
C PRO A 193 44.07 0.10 18.52
N ARG A 194 43.24 -0.86 18.93
CA ARG A 194 43.43 -1.67 20.14
C ARG A 194 44.75 -2.44 20.19
N VAL A 195 45.41 -2.60 19.05
CA VAL A 195 46.67 -3.33 18.85
C VAL A 195 47.91 -2.56 19.35
N LEU A 196 47.79 -1.25 19.57
CA LEU A 196 48.90 -0.37 19.97
C LEU A 196 48.88 0.05 21.44
N ARG A 197 48.03 -0.56 22.29
CA ARG A 197 48.05 -0.26 23.73
C ARG A 197 49.12 -1.11 24.41
N PRO A 198 50.09 -0.52 25.13
CA PRO A 198 51.02 -1.28 25.95
C PRO A 198 50.24 -2.02 27.06
N LYS A 199 50.71 -3.22 27.41
CA LYS A 199 50.16 -4.07 28.47
C LYS A 199 50.33 -3.43 29.84
#